data_AF-A0A5N0UV06-F1
#
_entry.id   AF-A0A5N0UV06-F1
#
_cell.length_a   1.000
_cell.length_b   1.000
_cell.length_c   1.000
_cell.angle_alpha   90.00
_cell.angle_beta   90.00
_cell.angle_gamma   90.00
#
_symmetry.space_group_name_H-M   'P 1'
#
loop_
_entity.id
_entity.type
_entity.pdbx_description
1 polymer ?
#
loop_
_entity_poly.entity_id
_entity_poly.type
_entity_poly.pdbx_seq_one_letter_code
_entity_poly.pdbx_strand_id
1 'polypeptide(L)'
;MNDHNSKVREPHLPKRPRLRPGLETFDRRPGEVQIGLDPRHALVATGLTPDLVKVMHRLDGSFRTDELFEITESENVEKLREILASLTRVGLIEEAWSPAGHGRVAGEVGMWSLRARYPIRDAFTRRAHSAVVLYGPGRLTIAIATQLAAAGVGHVQVETDGYVSEQDTGSGYLDSDIGRQRRLAAISAIQRVNPAIKARRLGRDRQPELAVLADSIVPAPEIVRMLVQEGVPHLPVRVREGLGIVGPLVYPGRSTCMRCADLHR
;
A
#
# COMPACT_ATOMS: atom_id res chain seq x y z
N MET A 1 -17.52 45.03 4.52
CA MET A 1 -18.18 44.48 3.32
C MET A 1 -17.11 43.91 2.41
N ASN A 2 -16.94 42.59 2.42
CA ASN A 2 -16.44 41.81 1.29
C ASN A 2 -16.69 40.34 1.63
N ASP A 3 -17.80 39.85 1.09
CA ASP A 3 -18.20 38.45 1.04
C ASP A 3 -17.10 37.64 0.37
N HIS A 4 -16.43 36.77 1.11
CA HIS A 4 -15.71 35.63 0.54
C HIS A 4 -16.63 34.42 0.63
N ASN A 5 -17.60 34.39 -0.28
CA ASN A 5 -18.39 33.19 -0.59
C ASN A 5 -17.47 32.18 -1.29
N SER A 6 -16.64 31.48 -0.52
CA SER A 6 -15.99 30.26 -0.95
C SER A 6 -17.08 29.20 -1.14
N LYS A 7 -17.69 29.18 -2.33
CA LYS A 7 -18.58 28.09 -2.76
C LYS A 7 -17.82 26.78 -2.61
N VAL A 8 -18.12 26.05 -1.55
CA VAL A 8 -17.70 24.66 -1.37
C VAL A 8 -18.26 23.92 -2.57
N ARG A 9 -17.41 23.55 -3.53
CA ARG A 9 -17.83 22.71 -4.66
C ARG A 9 -18.45 21.46 -4.04
N GLU A 10 -19.72 21.21 -4.33
CA GLU A 10 -20.35 19.96 -3.93
C GLU A 10 -19.48 18.80 -4.43
N PRO A 11 -19.12 17.85 -3.54
CA PRO A 11 -18.31 16.72 -3.96
C PRO A 11 -19.10 15.94 -5.01
N HIS A 12 -18.51 15.73 -6.19
CA HIS A 12 -19.09 14.83 -7.18
C HIS A 12 -19.23 13.45 -6.56
N LEU A 13 -20.47 12.97 -6.48
CA LEU A 13 -20.75 11.62 -6.01
C LEU A 13 -20.12 10.60 -6.97
N PRO A 14 -19.55 9.50 -6.45
CA PRO A 14 -19.13 8.40 -7.30
C PRO A 14 -20.32 7.85 -8.09
N LYS A 15 -20.10 7.41 -9.32
CA LYS A 15 -21.11 6.71 -10.12
C LYS A 15 -21.47 5.37 -9.49
N ARG A 16 -20.49 4.64 -8.95
CA ARG A 16 -20.68 3.41 -8.20
C ARG A 16 -20.04 3.54 -6.82
N PRO A 17 -20.77 3.96 -5.79
CA PRO A 17 -20.21 4.21 -4.47
C PRO A 17 -19.73 2.90 -3.85
N ARG A 18 -18.48 2.88 -3.41
CA ARG A 18 -17.87 1.76 -2.71
C ARG A 18 -17.13 2.25 -1.47
N LEU A 19 -17.39 1.62 -0.32
CA LEU A 19 -16.60 1.77 0.89
C LEU A 19 -15.16 1.42 0.60
N ARG A 20 -14.25 2.26 1.09
CA ARG A 20 -12.83 1.99 0.88
C ARG A 20 -12.47 0.63 1.48
N PRO A 21 -11.73 -0.22 0.75
CA PRO A 21 -11.31 -1.53 1.24
C PRO A 21 -10.71 -1.46 2.66
N GLY A 22 -11.17 -2.36 3.54
CA GLY A 22 -10.80 -2.38 4.96
C GLY A 22 -11.72 -1.55 5.86
N LEU A 23 -12.68 -0.81 5.31
CA LEU A 23 -13.79 -0.22 6.07
C LEU A 23 -15.00 -1.16 6.07
N GLU A 24 -15.69 -1.17 7.20
CA GLU A 24 -16.93 -1.92 7.41
C GLU A 24 -18.01 -0.98 7.93
N THR A 25 -19.26 -1.38 7.68
CA THR A 25 -20.48 -0.74 8.16
C THR A 25 -20.97 -1.51 9.39
N PHE A 26 -21.07 -0.84 10.52
CA PHE A 26 -21.50 -1.41 11.80
C PHE A 26 -22.85 -0.86 12.20
N ASP A 27 -23.83 -1.73 12.48
CA ASP A 27 -25.09 -1.34 13.10
C ASP A 27 -24.86 -1.07 14.59
N ARG A 28 -25.11 0.16 15.04
CA ARG A 28 -25.02 0.49 16.47
C ARG A 28 -26.34 0.22 17.17
N ARG A 29 -27.42 0.72 16.58
CA ARG A 29 -28.82 0.66 17.05
C ARG A 29 -29.76 0.83 15.84
N PRO A 30 -31.07 0.55 15.97
CA PRO A 30 -32.03 0.85 14.90
C PRO A 30 -31.93 2.31 14.45
N GLY A 31 -31.69 2.51 13.15
CA GLY A 31 -31.53 3.84 12.55
C GLY A 31 -30.20 4.53 12.82
N GLU A 32 -29.20 3.81 13.33
CA GLU A 32 -27.86 4.33 13.59
C GLU A 32 -26.78 3.36 13.09
N VAL A 33 -25.98 3.84 12.14
CA VAL A 33 -24.92 3.09 11.47
C VAL A 33 -23.59 3.83 11.62
N GLN A 34 -22.51 3.08 11.85
CA GLN A 34 -21.15 3.60 11.90
C GLN A 34 -20.30 3.03 10.76
N ILE A 35 -19.55 3.91 10.09
CA ILE A 35 -18.59 3.51 9.05
C ILE A 35 -17.18 3.81 9.55
N GLY A 36 -16.37 2.76 9.66
CA GLY A 36 -15.00 2.83 10.18
C GLY A 36 -14.90 2.96 11.71
N LEU A 37 -13.69 2.77 12.24
CA LEU A 37 -13.42 2.75 13.69
C LEU A 37 -12.44 3.83 14.17
N ASP A 38 -11.71 4.48 13.25
CA ASP A 38 -10.71 5.48 13.59
C ASP A 38 -11.36 6.86 13.79
N PRO A 39 -11.23 7.49 14.97
CA PRO A 39 -11.89 8.78 15.28
C PRO A 39 -11.58 9.92 14.31
N ARG A 40 -10.48 9.84 13.55
CA ARG A 40 -10.07 10.89 12.60
C ARG A 40 -10.92 10.92 11.33
N HIS A 41 -11.59 9.82 11.01
CA HIS A 41 -12.36 9.69 9.76
C HIS A 41 -13.63 8.86 9.89
N ALA A 42 -13.85 8.13 10.99
CA ALA A 42 -15.09 7.39 11.22
C ALA A 42 -16.31 8.33 11.21
N LEU A 43 -17.42 7.85 10.65
CA LEU A 43 -18.66 8.60 10.59
C LEU A 43 -19.78 7.77 11.22
N VAL A 44 -20.57 8.40 12.09
CA VAL A 44 -21.81 7.82 12.62
C VAL A 44 -22.98 8.55 11.98
N ALA A 45 -23.80 7.82 11.24
CA ALA A 45 -25.01 8.30 10.60
C ALA A 45 -26.20 7.93 11.47
N THR A 46 -26.94 8.93 11.94
CA THR A 46 -28.08 8.79 12.85
C THR A 46 -29.40 9.18 12.19
N GLY A 47 -30.51 8.71 12.75
CA GLY A 47 -31.85 9.00 12.23
C GLY A 47 -32.06 8.45 10.83
N LEU A 48 -31.51 7.26 10.57
CA LEU A 48 -31.68 6.52 9.32
C LEU A 48 -32.99 5.74 9.37
N THR A 49 -33.75 5.81 8.29
CA THR A 49 -34.87 4.92 8.03
C THR A 49 -34.37 3.52 7.63
N PRO A 50 -35.21 2.47 7.70
CA PRO A 50 -34.78 1.10 7.40
C PRO A 50 -34.25 0.90 5.96
N ASP A 51 -34.74 1.66 4.98
CA ASP A 51 -34.23 1.67 3.61
C ASP A 51 -32.83 2.30 3.53
N LEU A 52 -32.59 3.43 4.22
CA LEU A 52 -31.27 4.05 4.29
C LEU A 52 -30.23 3.15 4.95
N VAL A 53 -30.59 2.43 6.03
CA VAL A 53 -29.70 1.43 6.65
C VAL A 53 -29.33 0.34 5.64
N LYS A 54 -30.29 -0.17 4.88
CA LYS A 54 -30.02 -1.17 3.82
C LYS A 54 -29.09 -0.61 2.74
N VAL A 55 -29.24 0.65 2.36
CA VAL A 55 -28.36 1.31 1.38
C VAL A 55 -26.92 1.42 1.92
N MET A 56 -26.74 1.77 3.21
CA MET A 56 -25.40 1.87 3.83
C MET A 56 -24.62 0.54 3.79
N HIS A 57 -25.33 -0.60 3.87
CA HIS A 57 -24.74 -1.94 3.72
C HIS A 57 -24.49 -2.37 2.27
N ARG A 58 -24.95 -1.59 1.28
CA ARG A 58 -24.80 -1.86 -0.16
C ARG A 58 -23.80 -0.94 -0.86
N LEU A 59 -23.01 -0.19 -0.10
CA LEU A 59 -21.93 0.65 -0.62
C LEU A 59 -20.70 -0.21 -0.95
N ASP A 60 -20.86 -1.21 -1.81
CA ASP A 60 -19.81 -2.13 -2.24
C ASP A 60 -19.37 -1.93 -3.71
N GLY A 61 -20.02 -0.98 -4.40
CA GLY A 61 -19.81 -0.69 -5.82
C GLY A 61 -20.69 -1.48 -6.79
N SER A 62 -21.54 -2.38 -6.28
CA SER A 62 -22.47 -3.17 -7.11
C SER A 62 -23.56 -2.30 -7.71
N PHE A 63 -24.08 -1.34 -6.94
CA PHE A 63 -25.10 -0.39 -7.37
C PHE A 63 -24.49 0.92 -7.86
N ARG A 64 -25.16 1.54 -8.82
CA ARG A 64 -24.90 2.91 -9.21
C ARG A 64 -25.65 3.90 -8.30
N THR A 65 -25.17 5.13 -8.22
CA THR A 65 -25.80 6.17 -7.39
C THR A 65 -27.24 6.49 -7.81
N ASP A 66 -27.54 6.45 -9.11
CA ASP A 66 -28.92 6.58 -9.62
C ASP A 66 -29.81 5.40 -9.20
N GLU A 67 -29.30 4.16 -9.33
CA GLU A 67 -30.01 2.95 -8.86
C GLU A 67 -30.26 2.98 -7.33
N LEU A 68 -29.31 3.52 -6.55
CA LEU A 68 -29.51 3.69 -5.10
C LEU A 68 -30.63 4.70 -4.79
N PHE A 69 -30.76 5.76 -5.58
CA PHE A 69 -31.86 6.72 -5.42
C PHE A 69 -33.21 6.10 -5.81
N GLU A 70 -33.26 5.23 -6.83
CA GLU A 70 -34.49 4.56 -7.27
C GLU A 70 -35.04 3.57 -6.22
N ILE A 71 -34.16 2.89 -5.46
CA ILE A 71 -34.57 1.93 -4.42
C ILE A 71 -34.81 2.58 -3.05
N THR A 72 -34.56 3.88 -2.91
CA THR A 72 -34.75 4.66 -1.68
C THR A 72 -36.14 5.31 -1.72
N GLU A 73 -36.81 5.41 -0.57
CA GLU A 73 -38.09 6.10 -0.51
C GLU A 73 -37.93 7.57 -0.91
N SER A 74 -38.88 8.12 -1.66
CA SER A 74 -38.74 9.44 -2.32
C SER A 74 -38.45 10.58 -1.35
N GLU A 75 -38.99 10.52 -0.14
CA GLU A 75 -38.73 11.48 0.95
C GLU A 75 -37.30 11.39 1.52
N ASN A 76 -36.62 10.26 1.36
CA ASN A 76 -35.29 9.99 1.90
C ASN A 76 -34.16 10.19 0.87
N VAL A 77 -34.48 10.42 -0.40
CA VAL A 77 -33.47 10.57 -1.48
C VAL A 77 -32.51 11.73 -1.21
N GLU A 78 -33.02 12.88 -0.75
CA GLU A 78 -32.15 14.03 -0.47
C GLU A 78 -31.24 13.77 0.73
N LYS A 79 -31.76 13.10 1.76
CA LYS A 79 -30.97 12.67 2.91
C LYS A 79 -29.89 11.66 2.51
N LEU A 80 -30.19 10.72 1.61
CA LEU A 80 -29.19 9.80 1.06
C LEU A 80 -28.10 10.57 0.29
N ARG A 81 -28.49 11.55 -0.53
CA ARG A 81 -27.53 12.42 -1.26
C ARG A 81 -26.58 13.12 -0.30
N GLU A 82 -27.10 13.70 0.80
CA GLU A 82 -26.29 14.35 1.83
C GLU A 82 -25.33 13.38 2.52
N ILE A 83 -25.79 12.17 2.86
CA ILE A 83 -24.95 11.13 3.47
C ILE A 83 -23.82 10.72 2.52
N LEU A 84 -24.14 10.41 1.25
CA LEU A 84 -23.14 10.04 0.24
C LEU A 84 -22.13 11.18 0.00
N ALA A 85 -22.59 12.43 -0.03
CA ALA A 85 -21.73 13.59 -0.15
C ALA A 85 -20.78 13.73 1.05
N SER A 86 -21.27 13.50 2.27
CA SER A 86 -20.48 13.51 3.49
C SER A 86 -19.42 12.41 3.50
N LEU A 87 -19.83 11.17 3.19
CA LEU A 87 -18.92 10.02 3.08
C LEU A 87 -17.85 10.24 2.01
N THR A 88 -18.21 10.82 0.87
CA THR A 88 -17.26 11.15 -0.21
C THR A 88 -16.26 12.21 0.25
N ARG A 89 -16.74 13.25 0.95
CA ARG A 89 -15.90 14.37 1.43
C ARG A 89 -14.86 13.91 2.46
N VAL A 90 -15.23 12.98 3.34
CA VAL A 90 -14.30 12.40 4.33
C VAL A 90 -13.42 11.30 3.72
N GLY A 91 -13.77 10.82 2.52
CA GLY A 91 -13.06 9.76 1.81
C GLY A 91 -13.37 8.39 2.37
N LEU A 92 -14.57 8.15 2.90
CA LEU A 92 -15.01 6.82 3.33
C LEU A 92 -15.59 5.99 2.18
N ILE A 93 -16.11 6.66 1.16
CA ILE A 93 -16.52 6.05 -0.11
C ILE A 93 -15.74 6.65 -1.28
N GLU A 94 -15.52 5.83 -2.30
CA GLU A 94 -14.89 6.22 -3.57
C GLU A 94 -15.61 5.54 -4.74
N GLU A 95 -15.22 5.90 -5.96
CA GLU A 95 -15.64 5.19 -7.16
C GLU A 95 -15.17 3.73 -7.11
N ALA A 96 -16.10 2.81 -7.33
CA ALA A 96 -15.79 1.39 -7.40
C ALA A 96 -14.74 1.13 -8.48
N TRP A 97 -13.62 0.55 -8.06
CA TRP A 97 -12.52 0.20 -8.94
C TRP A 97 -11.97 -1.17 -8.57
N SER A 98 -11.70 -2.00 -9.57
CA SER A 98 -11.09 -3.32 -9.41
C SER A 98 -9.81 -3.39 -10.24
N PRO A 99 -8.62 -3.32 -9.62
CA PRO A 99 -7.38 -3.55 -10.34
C PRO A 99 -7.30 -5.03 -10.72
N ALA A 100 -7.30 -5.31 -12.03
CA ALA A 100 -7.18 -6.65 -12.57
C ALA A 100 -6.01 -7.40 -11.90
N GLY A 101 -6.29 -8.52 -11.22
CA GLY A 101 -5.28 -9.37 -10.59
C GLY A 101 -4.72 -8.91 -9.23
N HIS A 102 -5.22 -7.83 -8.64
CA HIS A 102 -4.62 -7.25 -7.41
C HIS A 102 -5.59 -7.08 -6.24
N GLY A 103 -6.67 -7.86 -6.20
CA GLY A 103 -7.65 -7.84 -5.10
C GLY A 103 -7.02 -8.06 -3.71
N ARG A 104 -5.94 -8.83 -3.61
CA ARG A 104 -5.23 -9.12 -2.35
C ARG A 104 -4.59 -7.87 -1.71
N VAL A 105 -4.19 -6.90 -2.52
CA VAL A 105 -3.46 -5.69 -2.10
C VAL A 105 -4.42 -4.53 -1.79
N ALA A 106 -5.65 -4.59 -2.31
CA ALA A 106 -6.62 -3.50 -2.24
C ALA A 106 -6.96 -3.09 -0.80
N GLY A 107 -7.10 -4.05 0.12
CA GLY A 107 -7.39 -3.80 1.54
C GLY A 107 -6.33 -2.93 2.23
N GLU A 108 -5.06 -3.35 2.14
CA GLU A 108 -3.95 -2.61 2.74
C GLU A 108 -3.81 -1.20 2.14
N VAL A 109 -3.85 -1.09 0.81
CA VAL A 109 -3.75 0.22 0.13
C VAL A 109 -4.92 1.14 0.49
N GLY A 110 -6.13 0.60 0.66
CA GLY A 110 -7.31 1.35 1.11
C GLY A 110 -7.12 2.01 2.47
N MET A 111 -6.57 1.28 3.45
CA MET A 111 -6.31 1.81 4.79
C MET A 111 -5.23 2.90 4.80
N TRP A 112 -4.10 2.67 4.12
CA TRP A 112 -3.00 3.65 4.08
C TRP A 112 -3.37 4.94 3.35
N SER A 113 -4.05 4.80 2.21
CA SER A 113 -4.48 5.94 1.41
C SER A 113 -5.51 6.81 2.15
N LEU A 114 -6.28 6.24 3.10
CA LEU A 114 -7.25 6.99 3.90
C LEU A 114 -6.54 7.95 4.83
N ARG A 115 -5.55 7.43 5.56
CA ARG A 115 -4.70 8.23 6.45
C ARG A 115 -3.92 9.29 5.68
N ALA A 116 -3.45 8.97 4.49
CA ALA A 116 -2.66 9.88 3.66
C ALA A 116 -3.51 10.82 2.79
N ARG A 117 -4.85 10.69 2.82
CA ARG A 117 -5.81 11.44 2.00
C ARG A 117 -5.48 11.44 0.50
N TYR A 118 -5.03 10.29 -0.01
CA TYR A 118 -4.83 10.06 -1.44
C TYR A 118 -5.93 9.16 -1.99
N PRO A 119 -6.37 9.33 -3.26
CA PRO A 119 -7.24 8.36 -3.92
C PRO A 119 -6.62 6.95 -3.91
N ILE A 120 -7.40 5.91 -3.65
CA ILE A 120 -6.87 4.53 -3.57
C ILE A 120 -6.19 4.10 -4.88
N ARG A 121 -6.78 4.51 -6.01
CA ARG A 121 -6.27 4.24 -7.35
C ARG A 121 -4.87 4.81 -7.54
N ASP A 122 -4.62 6.02 -7.07
CA ASP A 122 -3.31 6.66 -7.21
C ASP A 122 -2.27 5.97 -6.34
N ALA A 123 -2.62 5.62 -5.10
CA ALA A 123 -1.74 4.88 -4.21
C ALA A 123 -1.39 3.50 -4.80
N PHE A 124 -2.38 2.82 -5.38
CA PHE A 124 -2.20 1.56 -6.06
C PHE A 124 -1.30 1.70 -7.30
N THR A 125 -1.62 2.65 -8.19
CA THR A 125 -0.87 2.90 -9.42
C THR A 125 0.57 3.28 -9.10
N ARG A 126 0.81 4.15 -8.11
CA ARG A 126 2.17 4.49 -7.65
C ARG A 126 2.94 3.24 -7.23
N ARG A 127 2.35 2.39 -6.39
CA ARG A 127 2.99 1.16 -5.90
C ARG A 127 3.27 0.17 -7.04
N ALA A 128 2.32 -0.02 -7.94
CA ALA A 128 2.46 -0.85 -9.13
C ALA A 128 3.48 -0.30 -10.13
N HIS A 129 3.79 1.01 -10.07
CA HIS A 129 4.87 1.61 -10.84
C HIS A 129 6.20 1.64 -10.10
N SER A 130 6.25 1.46 -8.78
CA SER A 130 7.51 1.47 -8.02
C SER A 130 8.40 0.25 -8.30
N ALA A 131 9.69 0.47 -8.15
CA ALA A 131 10.76 -0.49 -8.20
C ALA A 131 11.58 -0.45 -6.92
N VAL A 132 11.87 -1.63 -6.39
CA VAL A 132 12.77 -1.81 -5.25
C VAL A 132 13.87 -2.78 -5.63
N VAL A 133 15.12 -2.41 -5.36
CA VAL A 133 16.29 -3.30 -5.49
C VAL A 133 16.74 -3.69 -4.10
N LEU A 134 16.91 -4.99 -3.86
CA LEU A 134 17.45 -5.50 -2.62
C LEU A 134 18.86 -6.04 -2.86
N TYR A 135 19.78 -5.70 -1.96
CA TYR A 135 21.16 -6.17 -1.95
C TYR A 135 21.34 -7.02 -0.70
N GLY A 136 21.72 -8.28 -0.87
CA GLY A 136 21.98 -9.17 0.25
C GLY A 136 21.78 -10.65 -0.13
N PRO A 137 22.64 -11.56 0.36
CA PRO A 137 22.57 -12.97 -0.02
C PRO A 137 21.69 -13.83 0.87
N GLY A 138 21.18 -13.31 1.98
CA GLY A 138 20.57 -14.10 3.03
C GLY A 138 19.05 -14.14 3.03
N ARG A 139 18.53 -14.76 4.08
CA ARG A 139 17.10 -15.01 4.30
C ARG A 139 16.28 -13.73 4.42
N LEU A 140 16.87 -12.66 4.97
CA LEU A 140 16.17 -11.40 5.20
C LEU A 140 15.84 -10.74 3.87
N THR A 141 16.78 -10.76 2.94
CA THR A 141 16.60 -10.21 1.59
C THR A 141 15.43 -10.88 0.88
N ILE A 142 15.39 -12.22 0.81
CA ILE A 142 14.30 -12.89 0.10
C ILE A 142 12.95 -12.77 0.81
N ALA A 143 12.94 -12.68 2.14
CA ALA A 143 11.74 -12.40 2.93
C ALA A 143 11.16 -11.03 2.59
N ILE A 144 11.99 -9.99 2.56
CA ILE A 144 11.56 -8.63 2.21
C ILE A 144 11.09 -8.60 0.75
N ALA A 145 11.81 -9.24 -0.17
CA ALA A 145 11.45 -9.26 -1.59
C ALA A 145 10.08 -9.90 -1.83
N THR A 146 9.81 -11.04 -1.19
CA THR A 146 8.51 -11.73 -1.30
C THR A 146 7.38 -10.94 -0.65
N GLN A 147 7.63 -10.23 0.45
CA GLN A 147 6.63 -9.35 1.07
C GLN A 147 6.33 -8.11 0.22
N LEU A 148 7.34 -7.46 -0.36
CA LEU A 148 7.14 -6.37 -1.32
C LEU A 148 6.34 -6.83 -2.54
N ALA A 149 6.58 -8.07 -2.98
CA ALA A 149 5.83 -8.68 -4.06
C ALA A 149 4.35 -8.93 -3.68
N ALA A 150 4.12 -9.49 -2.48
CA ALA A 150 2.78 -9.67 -1.94
C ALA A 150 2.04 -8.33 -1.80
N ALA A 151 2.75 -7.27 -1.40
CA ALA A 151 2.23 -5.93 -1.23
C ALA A 151 1.95 -5.19 -2.55
N GLY A 152 2.32 -5.75 -3.71
CA GLY A 152 2.01 -5.18 -5.03
C GLY A 152 3.01 -4.15 -5.56
N VAL A 153 4.26 -4.16 -5.09
CA VAL A 153 5.34 -3.36 -5.70
C VAL A 153 5.62 -3.89 -7.10
N GLY A 154 5.46 -3.07 -8.14
CA GLY A 154 5.46 -3.57 -9.52
C GLY A 154 6.78 -4.15 -10.03
N HIS A 155 7.90 -3.80 -9.40
CA HIS A 155 9.21 -4.35 -9.74
C HIS A 155 10.04 -4.61 -8.48
N VAL A 156 10.46 -5.85 -8.27
CA VAL A 156 11.31 -6.25 -7.15
C VAL A 156 12.53 -6.99 -7.69
N GLN A 157 13.70 -6.38 -7.62
CA GLN A 157 14.97 -6.99 -8.05
C GLN A 157 15.77 -7.42 -6.83
N VAL A 158 16.31 -8.63 -6.84
CA VAL A 158 17.29 -9.09 -5.83
C VAL A 158 18.67 -9.18 -6.49
N GLU A 159 19.60 -8.35 -6.03
CA GLU A 159 21.01 -8.39 -6.39
C GLU A 159 21.76 -9.22 -5.35
N THR A 160 22.08 -10.45 -5.73
CA THR A 160 22.78 -11.44 -4.90
C THR A 160 23.62 -12.35 -5.79
N ASP A 161 24.68 -12.89 -5.21
CA ASP A 161 25.51 -13.94 -5.79
C ASP A 161 25.37 -15.27 -5.02
N GLY A 162 26.09 -16.27 -5.49
CA GLY A 162 26.13 -17.59 -4.87
C GLY A 162 24.90 -18.45 -5.13
N TYR A 163 24.82 -19.53 -4.36
CA TYR A 163 23.83 -20.59 -4.47
C TYR A 163 23.00 -20.68 -3.20
N VAL A 164 21.74 -21.08 -3.33
CA VAL A 164 20.84 -21.30 -2.19
C VAL A 164 21.40 -22.46 -1.37
N SER A 165 21.58 -22.22 -0.08
CA SER A 165 21.93 -23.23 0.93
C SER A 165 20.70 -23.62 1.75
N GLU A 166 20.80 -24.69 2.53
CA GLU A 166 19.76 -25.08 3.51
C GLU A 166 19.41 -23.94 4.48
N GLN A 167 20.40 -23.14 4.86
CA GLN A 167 20.19 -22.00 5.77
C GLN A 167 19.37 -20.89 5.13
N ASP A 168 19.26 -20.85 3.80
CA ASP A 168 18.53 -19.80 3.09
C ASP A 168 17.02 -20.09 2.97
N THR A 169 16.57 -21.33 3.20
CA THR A 169 15.18 -21.76 2.93
C THR A 169 14.18 -21.31 3.99
N GLY A 170 12.88 -21.40 3.66
CA GLY A 170 11.77 -21.14 4.58
C GLY A 170 11.31 -19.68 4.71
N SER A 171 12.04 -18.73 4.12
CA SER A 171 11.64 -17.30 4.08
C SER A 171 11.34 -16.80 2.66
N GLY A 172 11.16 -17.72 1.70
CA GLY A 172 10.83 -17.46 0.31
C GLY A 172 11.44 -18.48 -0.63
N TYR A 173 12.70 -18.86 -0.38
CA TYR A 173 13.33 -20.01 -1.00
C TYR A 173 12.74 -21.31 -0.45
N LEU A 174 12.60 -22.31 -1.32
CA LEU A 174 12.14 -23.65 -0.98
C LEU A 174 13.32 -24.61 -0.85
N ASP A 175 13.12 -25.77 -0.23
CA ASP A 175 14.15 -26.81 -0.16
C ASP A 175 14.54 -27.33 -1.55
N SER A 176 13.59 -27.32 -2.50
CA SER A 176 13.87 -27.61 -3.91
C SER A 176 14.69 -26.53 -4.62
N ASP A 177 14.91 -25.37 -3.99
CA ASP A 177 15.77 -24.33 -4.51
C ASP A 177 17.24 -24.53 -4.10
N ILE A 178 17.56 -25.43 -3.15
CA ILE A 178 18.93 -25.69 -2.68
C ILE A 178 19.83 -26.06 -3.87
N GLY A 179 21.02 -25.46 -3.92
CA GLY A 179 21.99 -25.63 -5.00
C GLY A 179 21.69 -24.83 -6.27
N ARG A 180 20.53 -24.15 -6.38
CA ARG A 180 20.26 -23.22 -7.49
C ARG A 180 20.94 -21.88 -7.24
N GLN A 181 21.21 -21.14 -8.31
CA GLN A 181 21.69 -19.75 -8.20
C GLN A 181 20.65 -18.90 -7.46
N ARG A 182 21.07 -18.19 -6.40
CA ARG A 182 20.17 -17.37 -5.56
C ARG A 182 19.34 -16.37 -6.36
N ARG A 183 19.96 -15.76 -7.38
CA ARG A 183 19.29 -14.82 -8.29
C ARG A 183 18.10 -15.46 -9.02
N LEU A 184 18.27 -16.67 -9.55
CA LEU A 184 17.21 -17.37 -10.28
C LEU A 184 16.12 -17.88 -9.33
N ALA A 185 16.53 -18.42 -8.19
CA ALA A 185 15.61 -18.83 -7.13
C ALA A 185 14.77 -17.64 -6.62
N ALA A 186 15.37 -16.44 -6.53
CA ALA A 186 14.67 -15.24 -6.06
C ALA A 186 13.58 -14.80 -7.02
N ILE A 187 13.89 -14.83 -8.33
CA ILE A 187 12.91 -14.59 -9.39
C ILE A 187 11.74 -15.57 -9.27
N SER A 188 12.03 -16.87 -9.11
CA SER A 188 10.98 -17.90 -8.93
C SER A 188 10.15 -17.64 -7.67
N ALA A 189 10.78 -17.31 -6.54
CA ALA A 189 10.06 -17.02 -5.29
C ALA A 189 9.14 -15.81 -5.40
N ILE A 190 9.60 -14.70 -5.99
CA ILE A 190 8.79 -13.49 -6.22
C ILE A 190 7.61 -13.80 -7.15
N GLN A 191 7.85 -14.52 -8.24
CA GLN A 191 6.81 -14.90 -9.20
C GLN A 191 5.77 -15.85 -8.60
N ARG A 192 6.17 -16.78 -7.71
CA ARG A 192 5.24 -17.63 -6.97
C ARG A 192 4.26 -16.82 -6.12
N VAL A 193 4.74 -15.73 -5.51
CA VAL A 193 3.91 -14.86 -4.66
C VAL A 193 2.96 -14.01 -5.50
N ASN A 194 3.49 -13.38 -6.55
CA ASN A 194 2.69 -12.51 -7.42
C ASN A 194 3.25 -12.54 -8.87
N PRO A 195 2.60 -13.30 -9.78
CA PRO A 195 3.04 -13.42 -11.17
C PRO A 195 3.02 -12.12 -11.98
N ALA A 196 2.27 -11.09 -11.52
CA ALA A 196 2.18 -9.81 -12.23
C ALA A 196 3.42 -8.91 -12.04
N ILE A 197 4.27 -9.24 -11.07
CA ILE A 197 5.42 -8.41 -10.69
C ILE A 197 6.65 -8.74 -11.54
N LYS A 198 7.38 -7.69 -11.92
CA LYS A 198 8.65 -7.83 -12.63
C LYS A 198 9.73 -8.16 -11.61
N ALA A 199 10.36 -9.32 -11.73
CA ALA A 199 11.46 -9.75 -10.85
C ALA A 199 12.85 -9.66 -11.51
N ARG A 200 12.94 -9.04 -12.70
CA ARG A 200 14.15 -9.01 -13.52
C ARG A 200 15.07 -7.86 -13.14
N ARG A 201 16.18 -7.72 -13.86
CA ARG A 201 17.05 -6.55 -13.70
C ARG A 201 16.33 -5.29 -14.22
N LEU A 202 16.46 -4.19 -13.47
CA LEU A 202 16.06 -2.87 -13.93
C LEU A 202 16.86 -2.47 -15.18
N GLY A 203 16.20 -1.73 -16.07
CA GLY A 203 16.87 -1.15 -17.24
C GLY A 203 17.85 -0.07 -16.79
N ARG A 204 18.89 0.18 -17.59
CA ARG A 204 19.96 1.14 -17.24
C ARG A 204 19.44 2.55 -17.00
N ASP A 205 18.36 2.95 -17.68
CA ASP A 205 17.78 4.29 -17.59
C ASP A 205 16.73 4.42 -16.48
N ARG A 206 16.56 3.39 -15.64
CA ARG A 206 15.55 3.37 -14.58
C ARG A 206 16.19 3.13 -13.21
N GLN A 207 16.22 4.18 -12.39
CA GLN A 207 16.56 4.08 -10.98
C GLN A 207 15.40 3.47 -10.17
N PRO A 208 15.70 2.71 -9.10
CA PRO A 208 14.68 2.28 -8.16
C PRO A 208 14.26 3.43 -7.25
N GLU A 209 13.00 3.41 -6.84
CA GLU A 209 12.45 4.31 -5.82
C GLU A 209 13.02 4.02 -4.42
N LEU A 210 13.53 2.81 -4.20
CA LEU A 210 14.22 2.42 -2.96
C LEU A 210 15.23 1.29 -3.22
N ALA A 211 16.41 1.40 -2.62
CA ALA A 211 17.34 0.28 -2.43
C ALA A 211 17.29 -0.23 -0.98
N VAL A 212 17.24 -1.55 -0.78
CA VAL A 212 17.30 -2.18 0.54
C VAL A 212 18.63 -2.89 0.68
N LEU A 213 19.40 -2.57 1.72
CA LEU A 213 20.69 -3.19 2.03
C LEU A 213 20.45 -4.17 3.18
N ALA A 214 20.35 -5.46 2.87
CA ALA A 214 19.99 -6.50 3.82
C ALA A 214 21.10 -7.56 3.99
N ASP A 215 20.96 -8.38 5.04
CA ASP A 215 21.87 -9.49 5.36
C ASP A 215 23.35 -9.11 5.54
N SER A 216 23.64 -7.83 5.77
CA SER A 216 24.97 -7.37 6.16
C SER A 216 24.91 -6.40 7.33
N ILE A 217 25.75 -6.63 8.34
CA ILE A 217 25.91 -5.71 9.47
C ILE A 217 26.46 -4.37 8.97
N VAL A 218 27.44 -4.43 8.06
CA VAL A 218 28.08 -3.28 7.42
C VAL A 218 27.95 -3.45 5.90
N PRO A 219 27.02 -2.71 5.26
CA PRO A 219 26.86 -2.79 3.81
C PRO A 219 28.15 -2.45 3.06
N ALA A 220 28.35 -3.09 1.90
CA ALA A 220 29.53 -2.88 1.08
C ALA A 220 29.71 -1.38 0.74
N PRO A 221 30.84 -0.74 1.10
CA PRO A 221 31.02 0.70 0.96
C PRO A 221 30.84 1.22 -0.48
N GLU A 222 31.21 0.43 -1.47
CA GLU A 222 31.04 0.73 -2.89
C GLU A 222 29.57 0.84 -3.30
N ILE A 223 28.70 -0.05 -2.79
CA ILE A 223 27.26 0.02 -3.05
C ILE A 223 26.69 1.28 -2.42
N VAL A 224 27.07 1.57 -1.17
CA VAL A 224 26.59 2.78 -0.47
C VAL A 224 27.03 4.05 -1.19
N ARG A 225 28.30 4.13 -1.61
CA ARG A 225 28.82 5.29 -2.36
C ARG A 225 28.07 5.48 -3.67
N MET A 226 27.84 4.40 -4.44
CA MET A 226 27.06 4.44 -5.67
C MET A 226 25.64 4.97 -5.42
N LEU A 227 24.93 4.44 -4.42
CA LEU A 227 23.56 4.88 -4.10
C LEU A 227 23.49 6.35 -3.69
N VAL A 228 24.48 6.84 -2.93
CA VAL A 228 24.58 8.26 -2.57
C VAL A 228 24.87 9.13 -3.80
N GLN A 229 25.81 8.72 -4.66
CA GLN A 229 26.16 9.44 -5.89
C GLN A 229 24.99 9.51 -6.88
N GLU A 230 24.22 8.43 -7.00
CA GLU A 230 23.06 8.33 -7.89
C GLU A 230 21.80 8.96 -7.30
N GLY A 231 21.82 9.41 -6.04
CA GLY A 231 20.66 10.01 -5.37
C GLY A 231 19.57 9.00 -4.98
N VAL A 232 19.88 7.70 -4.96
CA VAL A 232 18.92 6.63 -4.70
C VAL A 232 18.61 6.53 -3.21
N PRO A 233 17.33 6.65 -2.80
CA PRO A 233 16.92 6.40 -1.42
C PRO A 233 17.29 4.98 -1.01
N HIS A 234 17.84 4.79 0.19
CA HIS A 234 18.26 3.47 0.64
C HIS A 234 18.01 3.21 2.12
N LEU A 235 17.71 1.95 2.42
CA LEU A 235 17.34 1.49 3.75
C LEU A 235 18.20 0.27 4.14
N PRO A 236 19.08 0.37 5.16
CA PRO A 236 19.72 -0.79 5.75
C PRO A 236 18.73 -1.55 6.63
N VAL A 237 18.71 -2.87 6.49
CA VAL A 237 17.89 -3.78 7.29
C VAL A 237 18.77 -4.96 7.71
N ARG A 238 19.09 -5.06 9.00
CA ARG A 238 20.11 -6.00 9.49
C ARG A 238 19.69 -6.65 10.80
N VAL A 239 20.21 -7.84 11.05
CA VAL A 239 20.10 -8.52 12.35
C VAL A 239 21.47 -8.52 13.01
N ARG A 240 21.55 -8.07 14.26
CA ARG A 240 22.77 -8.06 15.06
C ARG A 240 22.43 -8.61 16.44
N GLU A 241 23.10 -9.68 16.88
CA GLU A 241 22.97 -10.23 18.24
C GLU A 241 21.50 -10.50 18.64
N GLY A 242 20.69 -11.00 17.69
CA GLY A 242 19.26 -11.26 17.89
C GLY A 242 18.34 -10.04 17.76
N LEU A 243 18.90 -8.84 17.57
CA LEU A 243 18.14 -7.61 17.38
C LEU A 243 17.97 -7.28 15.89
N GLY A 244 16.72 -7.11 15.46
CA GLY A 244 16.39 -6.56 14.15
C GLY A 244 16.53 -5.03 14.15
N ILE A 245 17.30 -4.50 13.21
CA ILE A 245 17.56 -3.07 13.06
C ILE A 245 17.12 -2.65 11.66
N VAL A 246 16.19 -1.70 11.61
CA VAL A 246 15.70 -1.10 10.36
C VAL A 246 16.06 0.38 10.37
N GLY A 247 16.82 0.81 9.36
CA GLY A 247 17.17 2.21 9.16
C GLY A 247 18.54 2.65 9.67
N PRO A 248 18.88 3.93 9.44
CA PRO A 248 17.98 5.00 9.00
C PRO A 248 17.53 4.86 7.53
N LEU A 249 16.33 5.33 7.20
CA LEU A 249 15.95 5.54 5.80
C LEU A 249 16.70 6.77 5.28
N VAL A 250 17.63 6.55 4.34
CA VAL A 250 18.49 7.58 3.78
C VAL A 250 17.89 8.13 2.50
N TYR A 251 17.63 9.44 2.48
CA TYR A 251 17.40 10.24 1.29
C TYR A 251 18.65 11.09 1.05
N PRO A 252 19.50 10.74 0.04
CA PRO A 252 20.72 11.48 -0.23
C PRO A 252 20.48 12.99 -0.36
N GLY A 253 21.28 13.78 0.37
CA GLY A 253 21.17 15.24 0.43
C GLY A 253 19.99 15.80 1.24
N ARG A 254 19.12 14.96 1.81
CA ARG A 254 17.91 15.40 2.54
C ARG A 254 17.77 14.83 3.96
N SER A 255 18.36 13.68 4.25
CA SER A 255 18.30 13.05 5.57
C SER A 255 19.69 12.70 6.10
N THR A 256 19.74 12.29 7.37
CA THR A 256 20.94 11.71 7.99
C THR A 256 21.39 10.47 7.23
N CYS A 257 22.69 10.39 6.89
CA CYS A 257 23.28 9.21 6.26
C CYS A 257 23.66 8.14 7.31
N MET A 258 23.96 6.92 6.85
CA MET A 258 24.37 5.83 7.76
C MET A 258 25.61 6.19 8.58
N ARG A 259 26.61 6.87 7.96
CA ARG A 259 27.82 7.30 8.68
C ARG A 259 27.51 8.29 9.80
N CYS A 260 26.65 9.29 9.56
CA CYS A 260 26.23 10.22 10.60
C CYS A 260 25.48 9.50 11.72
N ALA A 261 24.61 8.55 11.37
CA ALA A 261 23.89 7.75 12.37
C ALA A 261 24.84 6.88 13.21
N ASP A 262 25.88 6.29 12.60
CA ASP A 262 26.87 5.49 13.31
C ASP A 262 27.78 6.35 14.21
N LEU A 263 28.08 7.59 13.83
CA LEU A 263 28.87 8.54 14.64
C LEU A 263 28.12 9.09 15.87
N HIS A 264 26.78 9.02 15.87
CA HIS A 264 25.92 9.57 16.93
C HIS A 264 25.15 8.48 17.70
N ARG A 265 25.67 7.25 17.71
CA ARG A 265 25.15 6.12 18.51
C ARG A 265 25.89 5.95 19.82
#